data_AF-A0A970Y6A5-F1
#
_entry.id   AF-A0A970Y6A5-F1
#
_cell.length_a   1.000
_cell.length_b   1.000
_cell.length_c   1.000
_cell.angle_alpha   90.00
_cell.angle_beta   90.00
_cell.angle_gamma   90.00
#
_symmetry.space_group_name_H-M   'P 1'
#
loop_
_entity.id
_entity.type
_entity.pdbx_description
1 polymer ?
#
loop_
_entity_poly.entity_id
_entity_poly.type
_entity_poly.pdbx_seq_one_letter_code
_entity_poly.pdbx_strand_id
1 'polypeptide(L)'
;MKRALIVLLTGLVLLLAVSGTVLAAGGTSPDDIYNDWKTNPGTLKGTYTDDQLRAVLNDPTLLQYGDPSVLDPLVDYIKNLLSPGQPGEPGRSTFPFTGAQMALVAGGAVALIGLGLVLRRSSKPRKADG
;
A
#
# COMPACT_ATOMS: atom_id res chain seq x y z
N MET A 1 24.68 16.24 -28.67
CA MET A 1 23.60 16.93 -27.93
C MET A 1 22.35 16.07 -27.72
N LYS A 2 21.81 15.41 -28.76
CA LYS A 2 20.59 14.56 -28.64
C LYS A 2 20.70 13.43 -27.59
N ARG A 3 21.88 12.81 -27.46
CA ARG A 3 22.13 11.76 -26.45
C ARG A 3 22.17 12.30 -25.02
N ALA A 4 22.73 13.49 -24.81
CA ALA A 4 22.74 14.15 -23.51
C ALA A 4 21.32 14.60 -23.09
N LEU A 5 20.51 15.05 -24.06
CA LEU A 5 19.11 15.40 -23.85
C LEU A 5 18.28 14.18 -23.41
N ILE A 6 18.50 13.02 -24.02
CA ILE A 6 17.81 11.76 -23.66
C ILE A 6 18.20 11.31 -22.26
N VAL A 7 19.48 11.40 -21.87
CA VAL A 7 19.94 11.04 -20.53
C VAL A 7 19.32 11.96 -19.47
N LEU A 8 19.25 13.26 -19.73
CA LEU A 8 18.61 14.24 -18.83
C LEU A 8 17.11 13.98 -18.66
N LEU A 9 16.39 13.73 -19.77
CA LEU A 9 14.97 13.39 -19.73
C LEU A 9 14.70 12.07 -18.98
N THR A 10 15.55 11.07 -19.18
CA THR A 10 15.42 9.77 -18.51
C THR A 10 15.70 9.91 -17.00
N GLY A 11 16.72 10.69 -16.63
CA GLY A 11 17.02 10.99 -15.23
C GLY A 11 15.88 11.75 -14.55
N LEU A 12 15.27 12.71 -15.26
CA LEU A 12 14.11 13.46 -14.76
C LEU A 12 12.89 12.55 -14.56
N VAL A 13 12.58 11.67 -15.52
CA VAL A 13 11.47 10.70 -15.41
C VAL A 13 11.70 9.72 -14.26
N LEU A 14 12.93 9.25 -14.05
CA LEU A 14 13.29 8.41 -12.91
C LEU A 14 13.15 9.16 -11.58
N LEU A 15 13.55 10.43 -11.53
CA LEU A 15 13.39 11.27 -10.34
C LEU A 15 11.91 11.49 -9.99
N LEU A 16 11.06 11.76 -11.00
CA LEU A 16 9.61 11.89 -10.82
C LEU A 16 8.95 10.56 -10.43
N ALA A 17 9.41 9.44 -10.97
CA ALA A 17 8.90 8.11 -10.63
C ALA A 17 9.19 7.72 -9.16
N VAL A 18 10.31 8.21 -8.60
CA VAL A 18 10.66 8.02 -7.18
C VAL A 18 9.96 9.03 -6.26
N SER A 19 9.57 10.20 -6.78
CA SER A 19 8.88 11.25 -6.02
C SER A 19 7.39 10.97 -5.77
N GLY A 20 6.86 9.86 -6.31
CA GLY A 20 5.44 9.52 -6.30
C GLY A 20 4.88 8.88 -5.03
N THR A 21 5.70 8.66 -3.99
CA THR A 21 5.14 8.32 -2.67
C THR A 21 4.91 9.61 -1.90
N VAL A 22 3.75 10.22 -2.12
CA VAL A 22 3.17 11.13 -1.13
C VAL A 22 3.08 10.30 0.15
N LEU A 23 4.02 10.55 1.06
CA LEU A 23 3.93 10.17 2.46
C LEU A 23 2.73 10.92 3.04
N ALA A 24 1.53 10.44 2.77
CA ALA A 24 0.35 10.71 3.59
C ALA A 24 0.41 9.81 4.83
N ALA A 25 1.57 9.79 5.50
CA ALA A 25 1.67 9.45 6.90
C ALA A 25 1.28 10.70 7.70
N GLY A 26 0.08 11.24 7.43
CA GLY A 26 -0.58 12.13 8.39
C GLY A 26 -0.98 11.25 9.55
N GLY A 27 -0.32 11.42 10.70
CA GLY A 27 -0.49 10.62 11.91
C GLY A 27 -1.87 10.78 12.53
N THR A 28 -2.88 10.20 11.91
CA THR A 28 -4.21 10.05 12.47
C THR A 28 -4.14 9.07 13.64
N SER A 29 -4.56 9.51 14.82
CA SER A 29 -4.64 8.67 16.01
C SER A 29 -5.88 7.75 15.95
N PRO A 30 -5.89 6.61 16.65
CA PRO A 30 -7.08 5.77 16.80
C PRO A 30 -8.32 6.56 17.26
N ASP A 31 -8.10 7.56 18.11
CA ASP A 31 -9.15 8.46 18.60
C ASP A 31 -9.78 9.30 17.49
N ASP A 32 -9.02 9.72 16.49
CA ASP A 32 -9.55 10.50 15.37
C ASP A 32 -10.48 9.65 14.49
N ILE A 33 -10.16 8.36 14.31
CA ILE A 33 -11.02 7.41 13.58
C ILE A 33 -12.30 7.13 14.37
N TYR A 34 -12.17 6.96 15.69
CA TYR A 34 -13.32 6.79 16.58
C TYR A 34 -14.25 8.01 16.57
N ASN A 35 -13.68 9.22 16.61
CA ASN A 35 -14.45 10.46 16.57
C ASN A 35 -15.09 10.73 15.19
N ASP A 36 -14.42 10.36 14.08
CA ASP A 36 -15.02 10.43 12.75
C ASP A 36 -16.22 9.50 12.64
N TRP A 37 -16.08 8.25 13.10
CA TRP A 37 -17.19 7.29 13.12
C TRP A 37 -18.36 7.76 13.97
N LYS A 38 -18.09 8.34 15.15
CA LYS A 38 -19.12 8.90 16.03
C LYS A 38 -19.88 10.05 15.36
N THR A 39 -19.19 10.86 14.56
CA THR A 39 -19.78 12.01 13.85
C THR A 39 -20.51 11.56 12.58
N ASN A 40 -20.01 10.51 11.91
CA ASN A 40 -20.50 9.97 10.66
C ASN A 40 -20.75 8.45 10.79
N PRO A 41 -21.77 8.02 11.52
CA PRO A 41 -22.02 6.60 11.72
C PRO A 41 -22.31 5.91 10.38
N GLY A 42 -21.62 4.80 10.12
CA GLY A 42 -21.77 4.01 8.90
C GLY A 42 -20.81 4.37 7.75
N THR A 43 -19.99 5.43 7.88
CA THR A 43 -18.94 5.72 6.90
C THR A 43 -17.77 6.48 7.51
N LEU A 44 -16.55 6.02 7.23
CA LEU A 44 -15.33 6.77 7.54
C LEU A 44 -15.08 7.77 6.40
N LYS A 45 -15.09 9.07 6.72
CA LYS A 45 -14.84 10.15 5.74
C LYS A 45 -13.37 10.48 5.60
N GLY A 46 -12.57 10.16 6.61
CA GLY A 46 -11.12 10.30 6.54
C GLY A 46 -10.50 9.33 5.53
N THR A 47 -9.40 9.76 4.93
CA THR A 47 -8.52 8.90 4.12
C THR A 47 -7.60 8.12 5.06
N TYR A 48 -8.12 7.05 5.65
CA TYR A 48 -7.37 6.20 6.57
C TYR A 48 -6.65 5.07 5.83
N THR A 49 -5.42 4.80 6.25
CA THR A 49 -4.62 3.68 5.76
C THR A 49 -4.94 2.40 6.52
N ASP A 50 -4.70 1.24 5.91
CA ASP A 50 -4.93 -0.06 6.55
C ASP A 50 -4.20 -0.20 7.89
N ASP A 51 -2.98 0.33 7.99
CA ASP A 51 -2.20 0.30 9.24
C ASP A 51 -2.85 1.14 10.35
N GLN A 52 -3.44 2.29 10.01
CA GLN A 52 -4.18 3.13 10.96
C GLN A 52 -5.48 2.47 11.40
N LEU A 53 -6.20 1.84 10.48
CA LEU A 53 -7.40 1.07 10.81
C LEU A 53 -7.06 -0.12 11.72
N ARG A 54 -5.92 -0.79 11.49
CA ARG A 54 -5.42 -1.85 12.38
C ARG A 54 -4.95 -1.32 13.73
N ALA A 55 -4.46 -0.09 13.80
CA ALA A 55 -4.10 0.53 15.08
C ALA A 55 -5.33 0.67 15.99
N VAL A 56 -6.49 1.05 15.43
CA VAL A 56 -7.78 1.08 16.17
C VAL A 56 -8.13 -0.29 16.75
N LEU A 57 -7.96 -1.36 15.95
CA LEU A 57 -8.24 -2.72 16.39
C LEU A 57 -7.28 -3.24 17.47
N ASN A 58 -6.12 -2.60 17.64
CA ASN A 58 -5.08 -3.01 18.58
C ASN A 58 -4.85 -1.99 19.70
N ASP A 59 -5.68 -0.96 19.82
CA ASP A 59 -5.55 0.05 20.88
C ASP A 59 -6.24 -0.43 22.17
N PRO A 60 -5.48 -0.81 23.21
CA PRO A 60 -6.06 -1.35 24.44
C PRO A 60 -6.83 -0.28 25.24
N THR A 61 -6.54 1.01 25.06
CA THR A 61 -7.21 2.10 25.77
C THR A 61 -8.58 2.33 25.17
N LEU A 62 -8.64 2.42 23.84
CA LEU A 62 -9.88 2.61 23.11
C LEU A 62 -10.82 1.41 23.28
N LEU A 63 -10.28 0.18 23.25
CA LEU A 63 -11.08 -1.05 23.45
C LEU A 63 -11.61 -1.21 24.89
N GLN A 64 -10.94 -0.63 25.89
CA GLN A 64 -11.38 -0.73 27.30
C GLN A 64 -12.29 0.42 27.74
N TYR A 65 -12.08 1.63 27.20
CA TYR A 65 -12.76 2.84 27.65
C TYR A 65 -13.68 3.49 26.59
N GLY A 66 -13.65 3.00 25.35
CA GLY A 66 -14.56 3.45 24.29
C GLY A 66 -16.01 3.02 24.58
N ASP A 67 -16.96 3.77 24.02
CA ASP A 67 -18.38 3.44 24.14
C ASP A 67 -18.69 2.21 23.27
N PRO A 68 -19.13 1.06 23.84
CA PRO A 68 -19.40 -0.15 23.08
C PRO A 68 -20.42 0.05 21.96
N SER A 69 -21.41 0.93 22.16
CA SER A 69 -22.46 1.18 21.17
C SER A 69 -21.95 1.86 19.89
N VAL A 70 -20.79 2.53 19.99
CA VAL A 70 -20.09 3.20 18.89
C VAL A 70 -18.96 2.31 18.38
N LEU A 71 -18.24 1.68 19.29
CA LEU A 71 -17.01 0.95 19.03
C LEU A 71 -17.25 -0.42 18.38
N ASP A 72 -18.28 -1.17 18.81
CA ASP A 72 -18.60 -2.48 18.23
C ASP A 72 -18.90 -2.39 16.71
N PRO A 73 -19.82 -1.51 16.25
CA PRO A 73 -20.10 -1.40 14.82
C PRO A 73 -18.92 -0.80 14.04
N LEU A 74 -18.08 0.04 14.67
CA LEU A 74 -16.84 0.53 14.06
C LEU A 74 -15.83 -0.61 13.84
N VAL A 75 -15.61 -1.44 14.86
CA VAL A 75 -14.69 -2.56 14.81
C VAL A 75 -15.12 -3.56 13.74
N ASP A 76 -16.40 -3.88 13.67
CA ASP A 76 -16.94 -4.78 12.64
C ASP A 76 -16.81 -4.17 11.23
N TYR A 77 -17.08 -2.88 11.10
CA TYR A 77 -16.87 -2.16 9.85
C TYR A 77 -15.40 -2.20 9.40
N ILE A 78 -14.46 -1.90 10.30
CA ILE A 78 -13.02 -1.93 10.01
C ILE A 78 -12.55 -3.33 9.65
N LYS A 79 -13.01 -4.37 10.36
CA LYS A 79 -12.68 -5.77 10.03
C LYS A 79 -13.15 -6.13 8.62
N ASN A 80 -14.37 -5.72 8.24
CA ASN A 80 -14.90 -5.96 6.91
C ASN A 80 -14.13 -5.19 5.82
N LEU A 81 -13.65 -3.97 6.12
CA LEU A 81 -12.81 -3.19 5.22
C LEU A 81 -11.42 -3.80 5.02
N LEU A 82 -10.80 -4.31 6.08
CA LEU A 82 -9.46 -4.91 6.06
C LEU A 82 -9.44 -6.34 5.55
N SER A 83 -10.59 -7.03 5.57
CA SER A 83 -10.74 -8.40 5.09
C SER A 83 -11.96 -8.53 4.19
N PRO A 84 -11.97 -7.86 3.02
CA PRO A 84 -13.05 -7.99 2.05
C PRO A 84 -12.94 -9.37 1.39
N GLY A 85 -13.42 -10.43 2.07
CA GLY A 85 -13.56 -11.76 1.47
C GLY A 85 -13.18 -13.00 2.28
N GLN A 86 -13.10 -12.97 3.63
CA GLN A 86 -12.82 -14.21 4.37
C GLN A 86 -13.82 -14.49 5.51
N PRO A 87 -14.97 -15.13 5.21
CA PRO A 87 -15.82 -15.70 6.24
C PRO A 87 -15.19 -17.00 6.76
N GLY A 88 -14.72 -16.97 8.01
CA GLY A 88 -14.41 -18.14 8.81
C GLY A 88 -13.08 -18.83 8.49
N GLU A 89 -12.08 -18.69 9.36
CA GLU A 89 -11.37 -19.83 9.96
C GLU A 89 -10.45 -19.37 11.11
N PRO A 90 -10.56 -19.97 12.31
CA PRO A 90 -9.65 -19.76 13.43
C PRO A 90 -8.47 -20.73 13.30
N GLY A 91 -7.43 -20.36 12.55
CA GLY A 91 -6.26 -21.24 12.44
C GLY A 91 -5.30 -20.91 11.31
N ARG A 92 -4.48 -19.87 11.52
CA ARG A 92 -3.14 -19.74 10.92
C ARG A 92 -3.07 -19.53 9.40
N SER A 93 -2.74 -18.30 9.01
CA SER A 93 -1.74 -18.04 7.95
C SER A 93 -1.34 -16.56 7.92
N THR A 94 -0.88 -16.04 9.06
CA THR A 94 0.03 -14.88 9.01
C THR A 94 1.32 -15.39 8.40
N PHE A 95 1.45 -15.29 7.07
CA PHE A 95 2.73 -15.43 6.42
C PHE A 95 3.72 -14.47 7.09
N PRO A 96 4.99 -14.86 7.34
CA PRO A 96 5.96 -14.05 8.09
C PRO A 96 6.47 -12.84 7.28
N PHE A 97 5.69 -12.40 6.30
CA PHE A 97 6.01 -11.34 5.39
C PHE A 97 4.83 -10.38 5.31
N THR A 98 5.10 -9.08 5.39
CA THR A 98 4.06 -8.07 5.21
C THR A 98 3.57 -8.09 3.76
N GLY A 99 2.30 -7.71 3.51
CA GLY A 99 1.80 -7.58 2.13
C GLY A 99 2.67 -6.66 1.27
N ALA A 100 3.30 -5.65 1.90
CA ALA A 100 4.29 -4.79 1.28
C ALA A 100 5.59 -5.54 0.86
N GLN A 101 6.09 -6.47 1.68
CA GLN A 101 7.25 -7.30 1.31
C GLN A 101 6.94 -8.19 0.10
N MET A 102 5.73 -8.77 0.04
CA MET A 102 5.29 -9.56 -1.11
C MET A 102 5.12 -8.71 -2.36
N ALA A 103 4.56 -7.50 -2.22
CA ALA A 103 4.44 -6.55 -3.32
C ALA A 103 5.80 -6.09 -3.84
N LEU A 104 6.79 -5.89 -2.96
CA LEU A 104 8.17 -5.56 -3.35
C LEU A 104 8.85 -6.71 -4.09
N VAL A 105 8.70 -7.95 -3.62
CA VAL A 105 9.26 -9.13 -4.30
C VAL A 105 8.60 -9.34 -5.66
N ALA A 106 7.27 -9.30 -5.73
CA ALA A 106 6.53 -9.44 -6.98
C ALA A 106 6.86 -8.30 -7.96
N GLY A 107 6.87 -7.06 -7.48
CA GLY A 107 7.24 -5.88 -8.26
C GLY A 107 8.68 -5.96 -8.77
N GLY A 108 9.63 -6.40 -7.93
CA GLY A 108 11.01 -6.63 -8.31
C GLY A 108 11.16 -7.71 -9.40
N ALA A 109 10.45 -8.82 -9.28
CA ALA A 109 10.45 -9.88 -10.28
C ALA A 109 9.91 -9.38 -11.64
N VAL A 110 8.78 -8.66 -11.64
CA VAL A 110 8.19 -8.06 -12.85
C VAL A 110 9.15 -7.04 -13.48
N ALA A 111 9.79 -6.20 -12.65
CA ALA A 111 10.75 -5.22 -13.12
C ALA A 111 11.97 -5.87 -13.78
N LEU A 112 12.52 -6.93 -13.18
CA LEU A 112 13.65 -7.68 -13.75
C LEU A 112 13.29 -8.37 -15.07
N ILE A 113 12.11 -8.99 -15.15
CA ILE A 113 11.61 -9.61 -16.39
C ILE A 113 11.44 -8.56 -17.48
N GLY A 114 10.82 -7.43 -17.16
CA GLY A 114 10.62 -6.32 -18.10
C GLY A 114 11.95 -5.77 -18.61
N LEU A 115 12.90 -5.52 -17.69
CA LEU A 115 14.24 -5.03 -18.03
C LEU A 115 14.99 -6.03 -18.93
N GLY A 116 14.93 -7.32 -18.61
CA GLY A 116 15.54 -8.39 -19.40
C GLY A 116 14.98 -8.47 -20.83
N LEU A 117 13.67 -8.29 -20.99
CA LEU A 117 13.00 -8.28 -22.30
C LEU A 117 13.40 -7.06 -23.15
N VAL A 118 13.51 -5.89 -22.53
CA VAL A 118 13.97 -4.66 -23.18
C VAL A 118 15.43 -4.79 -23.64
N LEU A 119 16.30 -5.31 -22.78
CA LEU A 119 17.70 -5.59 -23.14
C LEU A 119 17.78 -6.62 -24.27
N ARG A 120 17.03 -7.73 -24.18
CA ARG A 120 16.97 -8.76 -25.23
C ARG A 120 16.57 -8.21 -26.59
N ARG A 121 15.64 -7.26 -26.63
CA ARG A 121 15.18 -6.64 -27.88
C ARG A 121 16.19 -5.66 -28.45
N SER A 122 16.94 -4.99 -27.57
CA SER A 122 17.98 -4.02 -27.94
C SER A 122 19.29 -4.67 -28.41
N SER A 123 19.54 -5.94 -28.04
CA SER A 123 20.75 -6.69 -28.40
C SER A 123 20.74 -7.35 -29.78
N LYS A 124 19.89 -6.92 -30.73
CA LYS A 124 19.95 -7.46 -32.10
C LYS A 124 21.38 -7.28 -32.66
N PRO A 125 22.10 -8.35 -33.02
CA PRO A 125 23.42 -8.23 -33.60
C PRO A 125 23.28 -7.47 -34.93
N ARG A 126 24.08 -6.41 -35.11
CA ARG A 126 24.29 -5.85 -36.45
C ARG A 126 24.92 -6.96 -37.27
N LYS A 127 24.16 -7.47 -38.25
CA LYS A 127 24.69 -8.30 -39.32
C LYS A 127 25.84 -7.48 -39.94
N ALA A 128 27.06 -7.98 -39.81
CA ALA A 128 28.18 -7.47 -40.58
C ALA A 128 27.90 -7.88 -42.02
N ASP A 129 27.46 -6.93 -42.84
CA ASP A 129 27.42 -7.10 -44.28
C ASP A 129 28.88 -7.03 -44.74
N GLY A 130 29.38 -8.17 -45.23
CA GLY A 130 30.61 -8.32 -45.99
C GLY A 130 30.26 -8.85 -47.37
#